data_AF-A0A4Q2DY54-F1
#
_entry.id   AF-A0A4Q2DY54-F1
#
_cell.length_a   1.000
_cell.length_b   1.000
_cell.length_c   1.000
_cell.angle_alpha   90.00
_cell.angle_beta   90.00
_cell.angle_gamma   90.00
#
_symmetry.space_group_name_H-M   'P 1'
#
loop_
_entity.id
_entity.type
_entity.pdbx_description
1 polymer ?
#
loop_
_entity_poly.entity_id
_entity_poly.type
_entity_poly.pdbx_seq_one_letter_code
_entity_poly.pdbx_strand_id
1 'polypeptide(L)' 'MSEAAASSAWKVHLAWSTTVVVYDHLSTLDLEIELIWKKKWSLIQILFIINRYVPDAAFLYGAVRSAGVHLTD' A
#
# COMPACT_ATOMS: atom_id res chain seq x y z
N MET A 1 12.29 29.45 9.78
CA MET A 1 11.15 29.24 8.85
C MET A 1 11.41 28.14 7.81
N SER A 2 12.66 27.71 7.53
CA SER A 2 12.93 26.62 6.56
C SER A 2 12.75 25.19 7.12
N GLU A 3 13.06 24.95 8.38
CA GLU A 3 13.00 23.59 8.98
C GLU A 3 11.57 23.07 9.21
N ALA A 4 10.63 23.96 9.58
CA ALA A 4 9.24 23.57 9.83
C ALA A 4 8.55 23.05 8.55
N ALA A 5 8.87 23.64 7.39
CA ALA A 5 8.36 23.20 6.09
C ALA A 5 8.96 21.86 5.64
N ALA A 6 10.22 21.58 6.00
CA ALA A 6 10.83 20.27 5.77
C ALA A 6 10.14 19.18 6.63
N SER A 7 9.71 19.51 7.84
CA SER A 7 8.99 18.58 8.73
C SER A 7 7.55 18.28 8.30
N SER A 8 6.92 19.14 7.50
CA SER A 8 5.60 18.84 6.91
C SER A 8 5.75 18.12 5.56
N ALA A 9 6.81 18.39 4.81
CA ALA A 9 7.07 17.81 3.49
C ALA A 9 7.08 16.26 3.52
N TRP A 10 7.78 15.64 4.47
CA TRP A 10 7.84 14.18 4.54
C TRP A 10 6.48 13.55 4.88
N LYS A 11 5.61 14.25 5.63
CA LYS A 11 4.24 13.80 5.94
C LYS A 11 3.36 13.77 4.69
N VAL A 12 3.42 14.83 3.89
CA VAL A 12 2.70 14.89 2.61
C VAL A 12 3.25 13.86 1.61
N HIS A 13 4.56 13.65 1.58
CA HIS A 13 5.16 12.61 0.75
C HIS A 13 4.65 11.22 1.12
N LEU A 14 4.67 10.84 2.40
CA LEU A 14 4.14 9.55 2.86
C LEU A 14 2.65 9.38 2.55
N ALA A 15 1.84 10.40 2.84
CA ALA A 15 0.40 10.35 2.59
C ALA A 15 0.09 10.15 1.09
N TRP A 16 0.83 10.84 0.21
CA TRP A 16 0.66 10.71 -1.23
C TRP A 16 1.13 9.35 -1.74
N SER A 17 2.28 8.86 -1.28
CA SER A 17 2.81 7.54 -1.64
C SER A 17 1.84 6.41 -1.26
N THR A 18 1.32 6.43 -0.04
CA THR A 18 0.37 5.41 0.43
C THR A 18 -0.94 5.46 -0.36
N THR A 19 -1.46 6.65 -0.66
CA THR A 19 -2.70 6.80 -1.44
C THR A 19 -2.52 6.30 -2.87
N VAL A 20 -1.39 6.59 -3.52
CA VAL A 20 -1.09 6.11 -4.88
C VAL A 20 -0.98 4.59 -4.91
N VAL A 21 -0.29 3.98 -3.94
CA VAL A 21 -0.14 2.52 -3.85
C VAL A 21 -1.51 1.84 -3.66
N VAL A 22 -2.36 2.36 -2.80
CA VAL A 22 -3.71 1.82 -2.59
C VAL A 22 -4.58 1.99 -3.84
N TYR A 23 -4.52 3.16 -4.48
CA TYR A 23 -5.30 3.45 -5.69
C TYR A 23 -4.90 2.57 -6.87
N ASP A 24 -3.59 2.35 -7.09
CA ASP A 24 -3.08 1.45 -8.12
C ASP A 24 -3.55 0.00 -7.91
N HIS A 25 -3.61 -0.43 -6.64
CA HIS A 25 -4.14 -1.74 -6.26
C HIS A 25 -5.64 -1.87 -6.56
N LEU A 26 -6.44 -0.89 -6.15
CA LEU A 26 -7.89 -0.91 -6.38
C LEU A 26 -8.24 -0.88 -7.88
N SER A 27 -7.41 -0.20 -8.68
CA SER A 27 -7.60 -0.09 -10.13
C SER A 27 -7.33 -1.40 -10.86
N THR A 28 -6.43 -2.25 -10.33
CA THR A 28 -6.07 -3.55 -10.93
C THR A 28 -6.90 -4.71 -10.38
N LEU A 29 -7.56 -4.51 -9.24
CA LEU A 29 -8.39 -5.50 -8.54
C LEU A 29 -9.60 -5.99 -9.35
N ASP A 30 -10.24 -5.11 -10.14
CA ASP A 30 -11.40 -5.49 -10.97
C ASP A 30 -11.01 -6.57 -12.00
N LEU A 31 -9.85 -6.38 -12.64
CA LEU A 31 -9.28 -7.31 -13.60
C LEU A 31 -8.80 -8.61 -12.93
N GLU A 32 -8.24 -8.53 -11.72
CA GLU A 32 -7.86 -9.70 -10.92
C GLU A 32 -9.10 -10.54 -10.55
N ILE A 33 -10.18 -9.91 -10.11
CA ILE A 33 -11.42 -10.62 -9.76
C ILE A 33 -12.01 -11.31 -11.01
N GLU A 34 -12.00 -10.64 -12.16
CA GLU A 34 -12.54 -11.21 -13.38
C GLU A 34 -11.68 -12.35 -13.96
N LEU A 35 -10.35 -12.24 -13.91
CA LEU A 35 -9.44 -13.22 -14.53
C LEU A 35 -9.00 -14.33 -13.58
N ILE A 36 -8.83 -14.03 -12.29
CA ILE A 36 -8.31 -14.95 -11.28
C ILE A 36 -9.45 -15.56 -10.47
N TRP A 37 -10.35 -14.74 -9.91
CA TRP A 37 -11.36 -15.22 -8.95
C TRP A 37 -12.53 -15.94 -9.62
N LYS A 38 -12.86 -15.62 -10.88
CA LYS A 38 -13.87 -16.36 -11.66
C LYS A 38 -13.33 -17.65 -12.29
N LYS A 39 -12.01 -17.86 -12.34
CA LYS A 39 -11.40 -19.10 -12.87
C LYS A 39 -11.18 -20.12 -11.75
N LYS A 40 -10.98 -21.39 -12.14
CA LYS A 40 -10.64 -22.47 -11.20
C LYS A 40 -9.36 -22.10 -10.43
N TRP A 41 -9.48 -22.02 -9.11
CA TRP A 41 -8.40 -21.69 -8.20
C TRP A 41 -7.23 -22.66 -8.36
N SER A 42 -6.06 -22.14 -8.74
CA SER A 42 -4.81 -22.86 -8.86
C SER A 42 -3.82 -22.39 -7.77
N LEU A 43 -2.92 -23.28 -7.35
CA LEU A 43 -1.86 -22.95 -6.38
C LEU A 43 -0.99 -21.77 -6.84
N ILE A 44 -0.80 -21.61 -8.15
CA ILE A 44 -0.01 -20.50 -8.73
C ILE A 44 -0.73 -19.16 -8.52
N GLN A 45 -2.06 -19.13 -8.58
CA GLN A 45 -2.85 -17.92 -8.33
C GLN A 45 -2.80 -17.51 -6.85
N ILE A 46 -2.82 -18.48 -5.94
CA ILE A 46 -2.65 -18.23 -4.50
C ILE A 46 -1.24 -17.68 -4.24
N LEU A 47 -0.21 -18.28 -4.83
CA LEU A 47 1.17 -17.78 -4.74
C LEU A 47 1.34 -16.38 -5.32
N PHE A 48 0.62 -16.06 -6.40
CA PHE A 48 0.61 -14.73 -6.99
C PHE A 48 -0.02 -13.70 -6.04
N ILE A 49 -1.19 -14.01 -5.45
CA ILE A 49 -1.85 -13.16 -4.47
C ILE A 49 -0.95 -12.96 -3.24
N ILE A 50 -0.34 -14.01 -2.70
CA ILE A 50 0.56 -13.87 -1.54
C ILE A 50 1.74 -12.96 -1.90
N ASN A 51 2.41 -13.18 -3.04
CA ASN A 51 3.53 -12.34 -3.44
C ASN A 51 3.14 -10.90 -3.76
N ARG A 52 1.89 -10.65 -4.16
CA ARG A 52 1.36 -9.32 -4.43
C ARG A 52 1.01 -8.61 -3.11
N TYR A 53 0.12 -9.19 -2.31
CA TYR A 53 -0.48 -8.52 -1.16
C TYR A 53 0.42 -8.48 0.10
N VAL A 54 1.38 -9.40 0.26
CA VAL A 54 2.29 -9.42 1.42
C VAL A 54 3.24 -8.21 1.47
N PRO A 55 4.02 -7.89 0.42
CA PRO A 55 4.88 -6.72 0.44
C PRO A 55 4.09 -5.41 0.55
N ASP A 56 2.92 -5.32 -0.08
CA ASP A 56 2.08 -4.13 0.03
C ASP A 56 1.48 -3.96 1.43
N ALA A 57 1.05 -5.06 2.06
CA ALA A 57 0.62 -5.02 3.46
C ALA A 57 1.77 -4.64 4.41
N ALA A 58 2.99 -5.11 4.14
CA ALA A 58 4.17 -4.73 4.90
C ALA A 58 4.52 -3.25 4.72
N PHE A 59 4.40 -2.71 3.50
CA PHE A 59 4.58 -1.30 3.19
C PHE A 59 3.52 -0.43 3.90
N LEU A 60 2.25 -0.84 3.84
CA LEU A 60 1.14 -0.15 4.51
C LEU A 60 1.32 -0.17 6.03
N TYR A 61 1.69 -1.31 6.59
CA TYR A 61 1.99 -1.46 8.02
C TYR A 61 3.16 -0.56 8.45
N GLY A 62 4.22 -0.50 7.65
CA GLY A 62 5.35 0.40 7.86
C GLY A 62 4.95 1.87 7.83
N ALA A 63 4.11 2.26 6.86
CA ALA A 63 3.57 3.62 6.73
C ALA A 63 2.66 4.01 7.90
N VAL A 64 1.79 3.09 8.37
CA VAL A 64 0.95 3.31 9.55
C VAL A 64 1.80 3.41 10.81
N ARG A 65 2.86 2.60 10.94
CA ARG A 65 3.76 2.64 12.09
C ARG A 65 4.61 3.91 12.11
N SER A 66 5.11 4.37 10.97
CA SER A 66 5.87 5.63 10.88
C SER A 66 4.96 6.85 11.13
N ALA A 67 3.70 6.79 10.72
CA ALA A 67 2.70 7.80 11.08
C ALA A 67 2.38 7.77 12.59
N GLY A 68 2.22 6.59 13.18
CA GLY A 68 1.89 6.43 14.61
C GLY A 68 3.02 6.83 15.56
N VAL A 69 4.28 6.51 15.23
CA VAL A 69 5.45 6.93 16.01
C VAL A 69 5.49 8.46 16.15
N HIS A 70 5.11 9.19 15.11
CA HIS A 70 5.16 10.64 15.10
C HIS A 70 3.95 11.34 15.76
N LEU A 71 2.95 10.58 16.22
CA LEU A 71 1.82 11.07 17.04
C LEU A 71 2.08 10.93 18.55
N THR A 72 3.18 10.26 18.93
CA THR A 72 3.52 9.95 20.33
C THR A 72 4.56 10.92 20.91
N ASP A 73 5.13 11.80 20.08
CA ASP A 73 6.05 12.89 20.44
C ASP A 73 5.32 14.25 20.48
#